data_AF-A0A925QXC4-F1
#
_entry.id   AF-A0A925QXC4-F1
#
_cell.length_a   1.000
_cell.length_b   1.000
_cell.length_c   1.000
_cell.angle_alpha   90.00
_cell.angle_beta   90.00
_cell.angle_gamma   90.00
#
_symmetry.space_group_name_H-M   'P 1'
#
loop_
_entity.id
_entity.type
_entity.pdbx_description
1 polymer ?
#
loop_
_entity_poly.entity_id
_entity_poly.type
_entity_poly.pdbx_seq_one_letter_code
_entity_poly.pdbx_strand_id
1 'polypeptide(L)'
;MIDKIPSLVLIVVLTILSGFADAQGFVHAASIWQGGKIEWSQLAKSALGFAIGISLYWIVLRSMQELNIVAPEIQTLVWFAVTMVGVAIVSGNILKWQLIDQAIAVMVLFGVGWLLIRTQS
;
A
#
# COMPACT_ATOMS: atom_id res chain seq x y z
N MET A 1 -18.12 -2.33 -21.26
CA MET A 1 -17.80 -1.58 -20.00
C MET A 1 -18.24 -2.37 -18.77
N ILE A 2 -19.41 -3.01 -18.82
CA ILE A 2 -19.91 -3.94 -17.77
C ILE A 2 -18.97 -5.16 -17.57
N ASP A 3 -18.36 -5.66 -18.65
CA ASP A 3 -17.45 -6.84 -18.59
C ASP A 3 -16.12 -6.59 -17.85
N LYS A 4 -15.78 -5.31 -17.60
CA LYS A 4 -14.57 -4.90 -16.88
C LYS A 4 -14.82 -4.58 -15.39
N ILE A 5 -16.08 -4.56 -14.95
CA ILE A 5 -16.45 -4.34 -13.54
C ILE A 5 -15.85 -5.42 -12.62
N PRO A 6 -15.88 -6.72 -12.99
CA PRO A 6 -15.24 -7.75 -12.17
C PRO A 6 -13.73 -7.50 -11.98
N SER A 7 -13.02 -7.10 -13.04
CA SER A 7 -11.59 -6.78 -12.97
C SER A 7 -11.32 -5.57 -12.09
N LEU A 8 -12.16 -4.53 -12.16
CA LEU A 8 -12.02 -3.35 -11.31
C LEU A 8 -12.23 -3.67 -9.83
N VAL A 9 -13.28 -4.42 -9.50
CA VAL A 9 -13.54 -4.87 -8.12
C VAL A 9 -12.38 -5.73 -7.61
N LEU A 10 -11.88 -6.64 -8.45
CA LEU A 10 -10.73 -7.47 -8.11
C LEU A 10 -9.48 -6.63 -7.85
N ILE A 11 -9.18 -5.63 -8.69
CA ILE A 11 -8.07 -4.70 -8.47
C ILE A 11 -8.20 -4.03 -7.11
N VAL A 12 -9.37 -3.45 -6.79
CA VAL A 12 -9.58 -2.74 -5.53
C VAL A 12 -9.40 -3.68 -4.33
N VAL A 13 -10.08 -4.83 -4.33
CA VAL A 13 -10.01 -5.79 -3.23
C VAL A 13 -8.59 -6.33 -3.04
N LEU A 14 -7.94 -6.78 -4.11
CA LEU A 14 -6.59 -7.32 -4.02
C LEU A 14 -5.56 -6.25 -3.66
N THR A 15 -5.73 -4.99 -4.11
CA THR A 15 -4.87 -3.89 -3.68
C THR A 15 -5.02 -3.64 -2.19
N ILE A 16 -6.26 -3.61 -1.68
CA ILE A 16 -6.53 -3.46 -0.24
C ILE A 16 -5.85 -4.58 0.56
N LEU A 17 -6.04 -5.84 0.15
CA LEU A 17 -5.44 -6.98 0.84
C LEU A 17 -3.90 -6.96 0.75
N SER A 18 -3.35 -6.66 -0.42
CA SER A 18 -1.91 -6.53 -0.65
C SER A 18 -1.30 -5.43 0.22
N GLY A 19 -1.81 -4.21 0.13
CA GLY A 19 -1.29 -3.08 0.90
C GLY A 19 -1.48 -3.25 2.40
N PHE A 20 -2.56 -3.90 2.85
CA PHE A 20 -2.73 -4.24 4.27
C PHE A 20 -1.73 -5.30 4.75
N ALA A 21 -1.41 -6.31 3.92
CA ALA A 21 -0.37 -7.29 4.25
C ALA A 21 1.02 -6.64 4.31
N ASP A 22 1.34 -5.75 3.36
CA ASP A 22 2.59 -4.98 3.40
C ASP A 22 2.64 -4.04 4.60
N ALA A 23 1.51 -3.44 4.99
CA ALA A 23 1.42 -2.61 6.18
C ALA A 23 1.79 -3.37 7.47
N GLN A 24 1.30 -4.61 7.61
CA GLN A 24 1.74 -5.50 8.70
C GLN A 24 3.26 -5.74 8.63
N GLY A 25 3.77 -5.97 7.42
CA GLY A 25 5.18 -6.07 7.11
C GLY A 25 5.99 -4.89 7.66
N PHE A 26 5.56 -3.67 7.35
CA PHE A 26 6.20 -2.42 7.78
C PHE A 26 6.14 -2.18 9.29
N VAL A 27 5.00 -2.44 9.92
CA VAL A 27 4.85 -2.23 11.38
C VAL A 27 5.76 -3.18 12.16
N HIS A 28 5.84 -4.45 11.76
CA HIS A 28 6.78 -5.41 12.35
C HIS A 28 8.23 -5.06 12.01
N ALA A 29 8.51 -4.57 10.79
CA ALA A 29 9.85 -4.18 10.37
C ALA A 29 10.47 -3.12 11.29
N ALA A 30 9.66 -2.14 11.72
CA ALA A 30 10.08 -1.07 12.62
C ALA A 30 10.59 -1.58 13.99
N SER A 31 10.25 -2.82 14.35
CA SER A 31 10.60 -3.44 15.63
C SER A 31 11.61 -4.59 15.52
N ILE A 32 12.22 -4.82 14.34
CA ILE A 32 13.19 -5.90 14.12
C ILE A 32 14.45 -5.72 14.97
N TRP A 33 14.92 -4.48 15.11
CA TRP A 33 16.13 -4.17 15.87
C TRP A 33 15.75 -3.60 17.23
N GLN A 34 15.91 -4.40 18.29
CA GLN A 34 15.64 -3.97 19.66
C GLN A 34 16.90 -4.14 20.51
N GLY A 35 17.40 -3.03 21.08
CA GLY A 35 18.62 -3.05 21.90
C GLY A 35 19.85 -3.57 21.15
N GLY A 36 19.95 -3.30 19.85
CA GLY A 36 21.06 -3.76 19.00
C GLY A 36 21.04 -5.24 18.62
N LYS A 37 19.98 -5.98 18.98
CA LYS A 37 19.78 -7.38 18.61
C LYS A 37 18.59 -7.53 17.68
N ILE A 38 18.63 -8.57 16.85
CA ILE A 38 17.51 -8.94 15.98
C ILE A 38 16.46 -9.65 16.82
N GLU A 39 15.22 -9.14 16.78
CA GLU A 39 14.03 -9.82 17.25
C GLU A 39 13.48 -10.68 16.10
N TRP A 40 13.75 -11.98 16.16
CA TRP A 40 13.44 -12.92 15.08
C TRP A 40 11.93 -13.08 14.84
N SER A 41 11.08 -12.90 15.87
CA SER A 41 9.63 -12.96 15.67
C SER A 41 9.13 -11.79 14.81
N GLN A 42 9.60 -10.57 15.06
CA GLN A 42 9.30 -9.40 14.26
C GLN A 42 9.83 -9.57 12.84
N LEU A 43 11.05 -10.10 12.66
CA LEU A 43 11.61 -10.37 11.34
C LEU A 43 10.72 -11.35 10.55
N ALA A 44 10.33 -12.47 11.17
CA ALA A 44 9.51 -13.47 10.52
C ALA A 44 8.12 -12.93 10.14
N LYS A 45 7.46 -12.18 11.04
CA LYS A 45 6.16 -11.56 10.77
C LYS A 45 6.27 -10.50 9.67
N SER A 46 7.34 -9.71 9.69
CA SER A 46 7.61 -8.70 8.67
C SER A 46 7.79 -9.35 7.30
N ALA A 47 8.65 -10.37 7.22
CA ALA A 47 8.91 -11.12 5.99
C ALA A 47 7.64 -11.80 5.44
N LEU A 48 6.81 -12.39 6.30
CA LEU A 48 5.53 -12.98 5.90
C LEU A 48 4.55 -11.93 5.38
N GLY A 49 4.44 -10.78 6.05
CA GLY A 49 3.61 -9.66 5.60
C GLY A 49 3.98 -9.22 4.19
N PHE A 50 5.27 -8.95 3.95
CA PHE A 50 5.77 -8.57 2.63
C PHE A 50 5.63 -9.68 1.58
N ALA A 51 5.89 -10.94 1.93
CA ALA A 51 5.75 -12.06 1.00
C ALA A 51 4.31 -12.22 0.52
N ILE A 52 3.33 -12.07 1.41
CA ILE A 52 1.91 -12.09 1.05
C ILE A 52 1.54 -10.85 0.23
N GLY A 53 1.96 -9.66 0.70
CA GLY A 53 1.66 -8.38 0.06
C GLY A 53 2.15 -8.30 -1.38
N ILE A 54 3.43 -8.64 -1.61
CA ILE A 54 4.02 -8.63 -2.96
C ILE A 54 3.38 -9.68 -3.88
N SER A 55 3.05 -10.87 -3.36
CA SER A 55 2.42 -11.93 -4.14
C SER A 55 1.03 -11.51 -4.62
N LEU A 56 0.24 -10.87 -3.75
CA LEU A 56 -1.06 -10.31 -4.12
C LEU A 56 -0.91 -9.13 -5.09
N TYR A 57 0.10 -8.29 -4.89
CA TYR A 57 0.36 -7.16 -5.77
C TYR A 57 0.64 -7.60 -7.21
N TRP A 58 1.39 -8.68 -7.43
CA TRP A 58 1.61 -9.21 -8.78
C TRP A 58 0.31 -9.64 -9.48
N ILE A 59 -0.67 -10.14 -8.73
CA ILE A 59 -2.01 -10.47 -9.27
C ILE A 59 -2.78 -9.19 -9.60
N VAL A 60 -2.66 -8.15 -8.77
CA VAL A 60 -3.22 -6.81 -9.04
C VAL A 60 -2.66 -6.25 -10.34
N LEU A 61 -1.33 -6.30 -10.52
CA LEU A 61 -0.66 -5.76 -11.71
C LEU A 61 -1.18 -6.39 -13.00
N ARG A 62 -1.36 -7.72 -13.01
CA ARG A 62 -2.00 -8.41 -14.14
C ARG A 62 -3.37 -7.83 -14.47
N SER A 63 -4.20 -7.63 -13.45
CA SER A 63 -5.56 -7.09 -13.63
C SER A 63 -5.54 -5.62 -14.09
N MET A 64 -4.60 -4.82 -13.58
CA MET A 64 -4.38 -3.43 -14.00
C MET A 64 -3.98 -3.33 -15.48
N GLN A 65 -3.14 -4.26 -15.97
CA GLN A 65 -2.76 -4.32 -17.39
C GLN A 65 -3.96 -4.61 -18.32
N GLU A 66 -4.91 -5.44 -17.90
CA GLU A 66 -6.17 -5.69 -18.66
C GLU A 66 -7.03 -4.41 -18.80
N LEU A 67 -6.80 -3.41 -17.95
CA LEU A 67 -7.40 -2.08 -18.01
C LEU A 67 -6.50 -1.02 -18.66
N ASN A 68 -5.36 -1.40 -19.24
CA ASN A 68 -4.32 -0.52 -19.78
C ASN A 68 -3.68 0.41 -18.74
N ILE A 69 -3.78 0.10 -17.45
CA ILE A 69 -3.06 0.80 -16.38
C ILE A 69 -1.66 0.18 -16.32
N VAL A 70 -0.76 0.63 -17.19
CA VAL A 70 0.61 0.08 -17.33
C VAL A 70 1.69 0.97 -16.74
N ALA A 71 1.37 2.22 -16.41
CA ALA A 71 2.31 3.17 -15.83
C ALA A 71 2.73 2.75 -14.41
N PRO A 72 4.01 2.40 -14.18
CA PRO A 72 4.48 1.92 -12.87
C PRO A 72 4.23 2.92 -11.75
N GLU A 73 4.27 4.22 -12.05
CA GLU A 73 4.08 5.28 -11.05
C GLU A 73 2.63 5.31 -10.54
N ILE A 74 1.65 5.10 -11.43
CA ILE A 74 0.24 5.00 -11.05
C ILE A 74 0.00 3.74 -10.23
N GLN A 75 0.51 2.59 -10.71
CA GLN A 75 0.37 1.31 -10.02
C GLN A 75 0.97 1.37 -8.61
N THR A 76 2.13 2.02 -8.47
CA THR A 76 2.82 2.18 -7.19
C THR A 76 2.08 3.16 -6.28
N LEU A 77 1.61 4.30 -6.80
CA LEU A 77 0.90 5.30 -6.00
C LEU A 77 -0.37 4.72 -5.37
N VAL A 78 -1.16 3.97 -6.15
CA VAL A 78 -2.41 3.36 -5.69
C VAL A 78 -2.13 2.34 -4.58
N TRP A 79 -1.17 1.43 -4.79
CA TRP A 79 -0.75 0.48 -3.75
C TRP A 79 -0.20 1.19 -2.51
N PHE A 80 0.69 2.18 -2.70
CA PHE A 80 1.33 2.91 -1.60
C PHE A 80 0.32 3.66 -0.74
N ALA A 81 -0.68 4.29 -1.35
CA ALA A 81 -1.76 4.96 -0.62
C ALA A 81 -2.50 3.98 0.31
N VAL A 82 -2.86 2.81 -0.19
CA VAL A 82 -3.50 1.75 0.60
C VAL A 82 -2.57 1.27 1.72
N THR A 83 -1.31 1.00 1.41
CA THR A 83 -0.31 0.55 2.38
C THR A 83 -0.12 1.56 3.51
N MET A 84 -0.01 2.85 3.19
CA MET A 84 0.13 3.93 4.19
C MET A 84 -1.08 4.00 5.14
N VAL A 85 -2.29 3.92 4.58
CA VAL A 85 -3.52 3.85 5.39
C VAL A 85 -3.51 2.58 6.25
N GLY A 86 -3.12 1.44 5.68
CA GLY A 86 -2.95 0.18 6.41
C GLY A 86 -1.98 0.32 7.59
N VAL A 87 -0.83 0.96 7.40
CA VAL A 87 0.17 1.18 8.46
C VAL A 87 -0.42 2.05 9.57
N ALA A 88 -1.13 3.12 9.22
CA ALA A 88 -1.80 3.99 10.19
C ALA A 88 -2.85 3.23 11.02
N ILE A 89 -3.61 2.32 10.39
CA ILE A 89 -4.60 1.46 11.05
C ILE A 89 -3.91 0.45 11.97
N VAL A 90 -2.96 -0.32 11.45
CA VAL A 90 -2.26 -1.39 12.19
C VAL A 90 -1.48 -0.84 13.38
N SER A 91 -0.81 0.30 13.21
CA SER A 91 -0.09 0.96 14.31
C SER A 91 -1.02 1.54 15.38
N GLY A 92 -2.34 1.57 15.14
CA GLY A 92 -3.33 2.20 16.02
C GLY A 92 -3.22 3.73 16.07
N ASN A 93 -2.36 4.33 15.24
CA ASN A 93 -2.13 5.77 15.24
C ASN A 93 -3.24 6.54 14.52
N ILE A 94 -3.99 5.92 13.60
CA ILE A 94 -5.04 6.61 12.85
C ILE A 94 -6.16 7.17 13.76
N LEU A 95 -6.43 6.50 14.89
CA LEU A 95 -7.40 6.96 15.91
C LEU A 95 -6.88 8.17 16.72
N LYS A 96 -5.57 8.46 16.63
CA LYS A 96 -4.94 9.61 17.29
C LYS A 96 -4.78 10.80 16.36
N TRP A 97 -4.98 10.62 15.05
CA TRP A 97 -4.79 11.69 14.09
C TRP A 97 -5.87 12.76 14.26
N GLN A 98 -5.43 14.01 14.34
CA GLN A 98 -6.34 15.13 14.28
C GLN A 98 -6.85 15.29 12.84
N LEU A 99 -7.99 15.97 12.65
CA LEU A 99 -8.55 16.23 11.31
C LEU A 99 -7.53 16.92 10.39
N ILE A 100 -6.66 17.75 10.94
CA ILE A 100 -5.60 18.43 10.17
C ILE A 100 -4.57 17.43 9.62
N ASP A 101 -4.20 16.40 10.36
CA ASP A 101 -3.23 15.38 9.93
C ASP A 101 -3.79 14.55 8.79
N GLN A 102 -5.09 14.23 8.85
CA GLN A 102 -5.80 13.55 7.77
C GLN A 102 -5.84 14.42 6.50
N ALA A 103 -6.11 15.73 6.65
CA ALA A 103 -6.10 16.66 5.53
C ALA A 103 -4.72 16.78 4.88
N ILE A 104 -3.65 16.81 5.68
CA ILE A 104 -2.26 16.80 5.20
C ILE A 104 -1.97 15.51 4.43
N ALA A 105 -2.36 14.35 4.96
CA ALA A 105 -2.16 13.07 4.27
C ALA A 105 -2.84 13.04 2.89
N VAL A 106 -4.09 13.52 2.81
CA VAL A 106 -4.82 13.65 1.55
C VAL A 106 -4.12 14.61 0.59
N MET A 107 -3.67 15.77 1.08
CA MET A 107 -2.95 16.76 0.28
C MET A 107 -1.64 16.21 -0.27
N VAL A 108 -0.88 15.44 0.51
CA VAL A 108 0.36 14.79 0.07
C VAL A 108 0.07 13.78 -1.04
N LEU A 109 -0.95 12.94 -0.89
CA LEU A 109 -1.35 11.99 -1.94
C LEU A 109 -1.71 12.69 -3.25
N PHE A 110 -2.49 13.77 -3.18
CA PHE A 110 -2.79 14.59 -4.36
C PHE A 110 -1.54 15.27 -4.94
N GLY A 111 -0.64 15.76 -4.09
CA GLY A 111 0.61 16.39 -4.52
C GLY A 111 1.51 15.43 -5.28
N VAL A 112 1.66 14.19 -4.80
CA VAL A 112 2.40 13.14 -5.51
C VAL A 112 1.70 12.78 -6.82
N GLY A 113 0.39 12.56 -6.80
CA GLY A 113 -0.38 12.28 -8.01
C GLY A 113 -0.25 13.37 -9.07
N TRP A 114 -0.32 14.64 -8.67
CA TRP A 114 -0.13 15.79 -9.54
C TRP A 114 1.27 15.84 -10.15
N LEU A 115 2.30 15.60 -9.33
CA LEU A 115 3.69 15.53 -9.80
C LEU A 115 3.86 14.47 -10.88
N LEU A 116 3.33 13.26 -10.66
CA LEU A 116 3.43 12.16 -11.62
C LEU A 116 2.79 12.49 -12.97
N ILE A 117 1.59 13.11 -12.95
CA ILE A 117 0.93 13.57 -14.17
C ILE A 117 1.79 14.61 -14.90
N ARG A 118 2.44 15.51 -14.16
CA ARG A 118 3.30 16.56 -14.73
C ARG A 118 4.61 16.03 -15.30
N THR A 119 5.15 14.93 -14.78
CA THR A 119 6.45 14.39 -15.19
C THR A 119 6.36 13.30 -16.25
N GLN A 120 5.18 12.71 -16.50
CA GLN A 120 4.94 11.75 -17.60
C GLN A 120 4.90 12.41 -19.00
N SER A 121 5.57 13.56 -19.20
CA SER A 121 5.70 14.21 -20.52
C SER A 121 6.89 13.69 -21.30
#